data_AF-A0A371BED1-F1
#
_entry.id   AF-A0A371BED1-F1
#
_cell.length_a   1.000
_cell.length_b   1.000
_cell.length_c   1.000
_cell.angle_alpha   90.00
_cell.angle_beta   90.00
_cell.angle_gamma   90.00
#
_symmetry.space_group_name_H-M   'P 1'
#
loop_
_entity.id
_entity.type
_entity.pdbx_description
1 polymer ?
#
loop_
_entity_poly.entity_id
_entity_poly.type
_entity_poly.pdbx_seq_one_letter_code
_entity_poly.pdbx_strand_id
1 'polypeptide(L)'
;MSRVNRPTHSLPVIAALLLGGCSLPDGEFPSLAKRPYETDNPVVEPPAESEQLSTALPEELAGLVDQMMARHQRAESAFRGALGRTRQLVQSAAGSATGSESWAVAQVELSRLDSLRGDSVAALSDLDALISAQREKGIDSGLLRLLDRPKSVIANDVAAQAAEIEALSRLLG
;
A
#
# COMPACT_ATOMS: atom_id res chain seq x y z
N MET A 1 9.11 1.07 69.40
CA MET A 1 10.00 1.82 68.49
C MET A 1 9.20 3.00 67.94
N SER A 2 9.44 4.19 68.47
CA SER A 2 8.72 5.42 68.15
C SER A 2 9.25 6.04 66.86
N ARG A 3 8.36 6.44 65.94
CA ARG A 3 8.70 7.41 64.89
C ARG A 3 7.91 8.69 65.09
N VAL A 4 8.66 9.74 65.39
CA VAL A 4 8.27 11.15 65.41
C VAL A 4 8.80 11.79 64.12
N ASN A 5 7.94 12.48 63.35
CA ASN A 5 8.08 13.87 62.84
C ASN A 5 6.98 14.11 61.78
N ARG A 6 6.10 15.12 61.80
CA ARG A 6 6.21 16.61 61.86
C ARG A 6 6.87 17.24 60.61
N PRO A 7 6.50 18.46 60.19
CA PRO A 7 5.46 18.71 59.17
C PRO A 7 5.86 19.71 58.05
N THR A 8 4.98 19.82 57.05
CA THR A 8 4.59 21.01 56.24
C THR A 8 5.63 21.89 55.54
N HIS A 9 5.57 21.80 54.21
CA HIS A 9 5.51 22.87 53.19
C HIS A 9 6.16 24.23 53.48
N SER A 10 7.20 24.57 52.71
CA SER A 10 7.54 25.92 52.26
C SER A 10 8.65 25.84 51.19
N LEU A 11 8.32 25.50 49.95
CA LEU A 11 9.33 25.49 48.86
C LEU A 11 8.85 25.85 47.44
N PRO A 12 7.84 26.71 47.17
CA PRO A 12 7.59 27.18 45.81
C PRO A 12 7.85 28.69 45.61
N VAL A 13 8.75 29.32 46.37
CA VAL A 13 9.03 30.77 46.21
C VAL A 13 10.44 31.05 45.65
N ILE A 14 11.40 30.13 45.80
CA ILE A 14 12.80 30.39 45.39
C ILE A 14 13.02 30.18 43.87
N ALA A 15 12.17 29.42 43.19
CA ALA A 15 12.35 29.10 41.76
C ALA A 15 11.96 30.25 40.80
N ALA A 16 11.21 31.26 41.25
CA ALA A 16 10.71 32.34 40.37
C ALA A 16 11.72 33.47 40.12
N LEU A 17 12.83 33.54 40.87
CA LEU A 17 13.78 34.65 40.82
C LEU A 17 14.96 34.46 39.83
N LEU A 18 15.03 33.33 39.12
CA LEU A 18 16.14 33.02 38.19
C LEU A 18 15.80 33.21 36.70
N LEU A 19 14.66 33.84 36.37
CA LEU A 19 14.22 34.07 34.97
C LEU A 19 14.60 35.45 34.40
N GLY A 20 15.51 36.19 35.04
CA GLY A 20 16.07 37.43 34.49
C GLY A 20 17.06 37.15 33.36
N GLY A 21 16.56 36.94 32.14
CA GLY A 21 17.38 36.86 30.93
C GLY A 21 18.06 38.21 30.62
N CYS A 22 19.25 38.14 30.00
CA CYS A 22 20.04 39.30 29.60
C CYS A 22 19.30 40.19 28.59
N SER A 23 18.74 41.31 29.05
CA SER A 23 18.45 42.45 28.18
C SER A 23 19.76 43.20 27.94
N LEU A 24 20.19 43.34 26.68
CA LEU A 24 21.24 44.31 26.38
C LEU A 24 20.70 45.72 26.70
N PRO A 25 21.52 46.62 27.29
CA PRO A 25 21.16 48.02 27.42
C PRO A 25 20.99 48.65 26.04
N ASP A 26 20.18 49.71 25.92
CA ASP A 26 19.99 50.47 24.69
C ASP A 26 21.36 50.83 24.08
N GLY A 27 21.72 50.14 23.01
CA GLY A 27 22.96 50.29 22.27
C GLY A 27 22.64 50.43 20.79
N GLU A 28 23.58 50.99 20.03
CA GLU A 28 23.44 51.12 18.58
C GLU A 28 23.34 49.74 17.93
N PHE A 29 22.11 49.31 17.67
CA PHE A 29 21.82 48.12 16.88
C PHE A 29 22.22 48.40 15.42
N PRO A 30 22.78 47.41 14.70
CA PRO A 30 23.03 47.57 13.28
C PRO A 30 21.70 47.91 12.58
N SER A 31 21.73 48.92 11.70
CA SER A 31 20.52 49.33 10.97
C SER A 31 19.94 48.15 10.19
N LEU A 32 18.62 47.96 10.27
CA LEU A 32 17.87 47.07 9.36
C LEU A 32 17.65 47.70 7.97
N ALA A 33 18.37 48.78 7.65
CA ALA A 33 18.35 49.34 6.32
C ALA A 33 18.92 48.31 5.34
N LYS A 34 18.21 48.13 4.22
CA LYS A 34 18.60 47.25 3.11
C LYS A 34 20.03 47.59 2.69
N ARG A 35 20.90 46.57 2.62
CA ARG A 35 22.31 46.78 2.24
C ARG A 35 22.40 47.09 0.75
N PRO A 36 23.38 47.88 0.27
CA PRO A 36 23.47 48.27 -1.15
C PRO A 36 23.51 47.09 -2.14
N TYR A 37 24.01 45.93 -1.70
CA TYR A 37 24.12 44.71 -2.50
C TYR A 37 22.90 43.79 -2.42
N GLU A 38 21.88 44.12 -1.62
CA GLU A 38 20.61 43.40 -1.57
C GLU A 38 19.62 43.91 -2.63
N THR A 39 20.06 44.84 -3.49
CA THR A 39 19.26 45.34 -4.62
C THR A 39 18.87 44.18 -5.52
N ASP A 40 17.58 44.08 -5.82
CA ASP A 40 16.96 42.97 -6.54
C ASP A 40 17.50 42.86 -7.97
N ASN A 41 18.58 42.10 -8.16
CA ASN A 41 18.74 41.39 -9.41
C ASN A 41 17.82 40.17 -9.32
N PRO A 42 16.71 40.09 -10.09
CA PRO A 42 15.93 38.88 -10.13
C PRO A 42 16.88 37.75 -10.51
N VAL A 43 17.02 36.78 -9.62
CA VAL A 43 17.60 35.49 -9.98
C VAL A 43 16.67 34.94 -11.04
N VAL A 44 17.08 35.07 -12.31
CA VAL A 44 16.35 34.46 -13.42
C VAL A 44 16.62 32.98 -13.29
N GLU A 45 15.68 32.28 -12.66
CA GLU A 45 15.66 30.83 -12.68
C GLU A 45 15.54 30.40 -14.15
N PRO A 46 16.47 29.59 -14.67
CA PRO A 46 16.33 29.08 -16.02
C PRO A 46 14.98 28.35 -16.12
N PRO A 47 14.24 28.48 -17.24
CA PRO A 47 12.97 27.80 -17.40
C PRO A 47 13.18 26.31 -17.13
N ALA A 48 12.39 25.76 -16.19
CA ALA A 48 12.44 24.35 -15.87
C ALA A 48 12.26 23.54 -17.16
N GLU A 49 13.24 22.69 -17.46
CA GLU A 49 13.15 21.80 -18.61
C GLU A 49 11.96 20.87 -18.39
N SER A 50 11.02 20.83 -19.32
CA SER A 50 9.82 20.00 -19.19
C SER A 50 10.24 18.53 -19.16
N GLU A 51 10.03 17.85 -18.03
CA GLU A 51 10.29 16.41 -17.92
C GLU A 51 9.46 15.66 -18.97
N GLN A 52 10.15 14.98 -19.90
CA GLN A 52 9.49 14.10 -20.86
C GLN A 52 8.98 12.85 -20.13
N LEU A 53 7.66 12.76 -20.01
CA LEU A 53 7.00 11.59 -19.45
C LEU A 53 7.07 10.40 -20.41
N SER A 54 7.26 9.21 -19.85
CA SER A 54 7.21 7.97 -20.60
C SER A 54 5.82 7.77 -21.20
N THR A 55 5.77 7.42 -22.48
CA THR A 55 4.54 7.11 -23.23
C THR A 55 4.40 5.64 -23.60
N ALA A 56 5.47 4.86 -23.39
CA ALA A 56 5.50 3.41 -23.59
C ALA A 56 6.38 2.75 -22.51
N LEU A 57 6.11 1.47 -22.24
CA LEU A 57 6.98 0.66 -21.40
C LEU A 57 8.26 0.33 -22.18
N PRO A 58 9.45 0.38 -21.54
CA PRO A 58 10.65 -0.24 -22.08
C PRO A 58 10.40 -1.71 -22.41
N GLU A 59 11.00 -2.22 -23.48
CA GLU A 59 10.74 -3.58 -24.01
C GLU A 59 10.90 -4.67 -22.95
N GLU A 60 11.96 -4.61 -22.14
CA GLU A 60 12.19 -5.56 -21.04
C GLU A 60 11.06 -5.51 -20.00
N LEU A 61 10.62 -4.31 -19.63
CA LEU A 61 9.53 -4.13 -18.67
C LEU A 61 8.20 -4.61 -19.23
N ALA A 62 7.93 -4.34 -20.51
CA ALA A 62 6.76 -4.84 -21.21
C ALA A 62 6.75 -6.39 -21.21
N GLY A 63 7.88 -7.02 -21.53
CA GLY A 63 8.01 -8.48 -21.50
C GLY A 63 7.77 -9.10 -20.12
N LEU A 64 8.20 -8.43 -19.04
CA LEU A 64 7.91 -8.89 -17.67
C LEU A 64 6.40 -8.78 -17.34
N VAL A 65 5.77 -7.66 -17.70
CA VAL A 65 4.33 -7.46 -17.51
C VAL A 65 3.53 -8.49 -18.30
N ASP A 66 3.89 -8.75 -19.55
CA ASP A 66 3.22 -9.72 -20.42
C ASP A 66 3.31 -11.15 -19.84
N GLN A 67 4.45 -11.52 -19.26
CA GLN A 67 4.61 -12.82 -18.58
C GLN A 67 3.68 -12.96 -17.38
N MET A 68 3.56 -11.92 -16.55
CA MET A 68 2.64 -11.90 -15.39
C MET A 68 1.18 -11.97 -15.86
N MET A 69 0.82 -11.21 -16.91
CA MET A 69 -0.52 -11.27 -17.51
C MET A 69 -0.84 -12.65 -18.08
N ALA A 70 0.09 -13.28 -18.79
CA ALA A 70 -0.11 -14.62 -19.35
C ALA A 70 -0.22 -15.69 -18.26
N ARG A 71 0.51 -15.55 -17.14
CA ARG A 71 0.35 -16.41 -15.96
C ARG A 71 -1.05 -16.24 -15.37
N HIS A 72 -1.49 -15.01 -15.13
CA HIS A 72 -2.84 -14.70 -14.65
C HIS A 72 -3.93 -15.27 -15.57
N GLN A 73 -3.83 -15.05 -16.88
CA GLN A 73 -4.85 -15.52 -17.84
C GLN A 73 -5.01 -17.04 -17.84
N ARG A 74 -3.90 -17.79 -17.72
CA ARG A 74 -3.95 -19.25 -17.61
C ARG A 74 -4.65 -19.70 -16.33
N ALA A 75 -4.31 -19.07 -15.20
CA ALA A 75 -4.94 -19.35 -13.91
C ALA A 75 -6.44 -19.00 -13.91
N GLU A 76 -6.80 -17.84 -14.44
CA GLU A 76 -8.19 -17.39 -14.57
C GLU A 76 -9.01 -18.31 -15.47
N SER A 77 -8.45 -18.75 -16.60
CA SER A 77 -9.11 -19.73 -17.47
C SER A 77 -9.34 -21.06 -16.74
N ALA A 78 -8.37 -21.52 -15.95
CA ALA A 78 -8.49 -22.77 -15.19
C ALA A 78 -9.53 -22.64 -14.06
N PHE A 79 -9.52 -21.51 -13.34
CA PHE A 79 -10.51 -21.18 -12.32
C PHE A 79 -11.94 -21.19 -12.90
N ARG A 80 -12.17 -20.46 -14.01
CA ARG A 80 -13.48 -20.42 -14.68
C ARG A 80 -13.91 -21.80 -15.19
N GLY A 81 -12.98 -22.60 -15.68
CA GLY A 81 -13.25 -23.97 -16.13
C GLY A 81 -13.71 -24.90 -15.01
N ALA A 82 -13.19 -24.73 -13.79
CA ALA A 82 -13.59 -25.53 -12.62
C ALA A 82 -14.88 -25.01 -11.93
N LEU A 83 -15.15 -23.70 -12.04
CA LEU A 83 -16.17 -23.01 -11.26
C LEU A 83 -17.57 -23.61 -11.37
N GLY A 84 -18.00 -24.01 -12.58
CA GLY A 84 -19.34 -24.57 -12.80
C GLY A 84 -19.57 -25.87 -12.00
N ARG A 85 -18.59 -26.77 -12.01
CA ARG A 85 -18.63 -28.03 -11.26
C ARG A 85 -18.59 -27.78 -9.75
N THR A 86 -17.70 -26.91 -9.29
CA THR A 86 -17.61 -26.56 -7.86
C THR A 86 -18.93 -25.99 -7.35
N ARG A 87 -19.56 -25.09 -8.12
CA ARG A 87 -20.89 -24.54 -7.80
C ARG A 87 -21.95 -25.63 -7.64
N GLN A 88 -22.02 -26.58 -8.58
CA GLN A 88 -22.98 -27.68 -8.53
C GLN A 88 -22.80 -28.54 -7.28
N LEU A 89 -21.55 -28.93 -6.97
CA LEU A 89 -21.26 -29.77 -5.81
C LEU A 89 -21.54 -29.05 -4.49
N VAL A 90 -21.14 -27.79 -4.37
CA VAL A 90 -21.44 -26.95 -3.20
C VAL A 90 -22.96 -26.80 -3.01
N GLN A 91 -23.71 -26.50 -4.08
CA GLN A 91 -25.17 -26.38 -4.01
C GLN A 91 -25.84 -27.70 -3.60
N SER A 92 -25.35 -28.85 -4.10
CA SER A 92 -25.87 -30.16 -3.71
C SER A 92 -25.58 -30.54 -2.26
N ALA A 93 -24.49 -30.00 -1.69
CA ALA A 93 -24.07 -30.23 -0.32
C ALA A 93 -24.65 -29.19 0.66
N ALA A 94 -25.34 -28.15 0.18
CA ALA A 94 -25.91 -27.11 1.01
C ALA A 94 -26.91 -27.70 2.02
N GLY A 95 -26.73 -27.40 3.31
CA GLY A 95 -27.55 -27.94 4.40
C GLY A 95 -27.25 -29.39 4.78
N SER A 96 -26.28 -30.05 4.13
CA SER A 96 -25.78 -31.35 4.60
C SER A 96 -25.04 -31.21 5.93
N ALA A 97 -25.01 -32.28 6.73
CA ALA A 97 -24.28 -32.27 7.99
C ALA A 97 -22.77 -32.08 7.73
N THR A 98 -22.11 -31.23 8.52
CA THR A 98 -20.65 -31.09 8.52
C THR A 98 -20.00 -32.46 8.70
N GLY A 99 -19.01 -32.79 7.86
CA GLY A 99 -18.34 -34.08 7.85
C GLY A 99 -19.09 -35.20 7.11
N SER A 100 -20.28 -34.94 6.56
CA SER A 100 -20.89 -35.86 5.60
C SER A 100 -20.05 -35.97 4.31
N GLU A 101 -20.27 -37.05 3.55
CA GLU A 101 -19.56 -37.27 2.29
C GLU A 101 -19.78 -36.13 1.29
N SER A 102 -21.02 -35.66 1.13
CA SER A 102 -21.35 -34.52 0.25
C SER A 102 -20.63 -33.24 0.69
N TRP A 103 -20.57 -32.97 1.99
CA TRP A 103 -19.84 -31.82 2.54
C TRP A 103 -18.34 -31.94 2.26
N ALA A 104 -17.73 -33.10 2.51
CA ALA A 104 -16.30 -33.33 2.31
C ALA A 104 -15.90 -33.17 0.83
N VAL A 105 -16.70 -33.72 -0.09
CA VAL A 105 -16.49 -33.56 -1.54
C VAL A 105 -16.56 -32.09 -1.95
N ALA A 106 -17.54 -31.33 -1.44
CA ALA A 106 -17.67 -29.91 -1.76
C ALA A 106 -16.48 -29.08 -1.22
N GLN A 107 -15.99 -29.37 -0.01
CA GLN A 107 -14.81 -28.71 0.56
C GLN A 107 -13.53 -28.96 -0.24
N VAL A 108 -13.33 -30.20 -0.72
CA VAL A 108 -12.19 -30.54 -1.58
C VAL A 108 -12.23 -29.74 -2.89
N GLU A 109 -13.41 -29.63 -3.51
CA GLU A 109 -13.56 -28.91 -4.77
C GLU A 109 -13.46 -27.39 -4.59
N LEU A 110 -13.84 -26.84 -3.43
CA LEU A 110 -13.54 -25.45 -3.06
C LEU A 110 -12.03 -25.22 -2.87
N SER A 111 -11.35 -26.13 -2.17
CA SER A 111 -9.90 -26.06 -1.97
C SER A 111 -9.14 -26.14 -3.31
N ARG A 112 -9.64 -26.96 -4.24
CA ARG A 112 -9.14 -27.02 -5.61
C ARG A 112 -9.33 -25.69 -6.33
N LEU A 113 -10.52 -25.09 -6.23
CA LEU A 113 -10.81 -23.79 -6.83
C LEU A 113 -9.91 -22.67 -6.27
N ASP A 114 -9.65 -22.68 -4.96
CA ASP A 114 -8.71 -21.78 -4.30
C ASP A 114 -7.26 -21.97 -4.78
N SER A 115 -6.85 -23.23 -4.97
CA SER A 115 -5.53 -23.53 -5.51
C SER A 115 -5.36 -23.02 -6.95
N LEU A 116 -6.39 -23.09 -7.78
CA LEU A 116 -6.36 -22.66 -9.18
C LEU A 116 -6.16 -21.15 -9.34
N ARG A 117 -6.65 -20.32 -8.41
CA ARG A 117 -6.40 -18.87 -8.42
C ARG A 117 -5.02 -18.47 -7.92
N GLY A 118 -4.26 -19.39 -7.33
CA GLY A 118 -2.96 -19.09 -6.71
C GLY A 118 -1.97 -18.40 -7.66
N ASP A 119 -1.97 -18.78 -8.94
CA ASP A 119 -1.12 -18.16 -9.95
C ASP A 119 -1.57 -16.74 -10.33
N SER A 120 -2.86 -16.41 -10.25
CA SER A 120 -3.36 -15.04 -10.39
C SER A 120 -2.89 -14.16 -9.23
N VAL A 121 -2.98 -14.67 -8.00
CA VAL A 121 -2.51 -13.98 -6.78
C VAL A 121 -1.01 -13.72 -6.84
N ALA A 122 -0.24 -14.73 -7.23
CA ALA A 122 1.20 -14.59 -7.36
C ALA A 122 1.58 -13.59 -8.46
N ALA A 123 0.93 -13.64 -9.62
CA ALA A 123 1.14 -12.66 -10.69
C ALA A 123 0.86 -11.22 -10.24
N LEU A 124 -0.20 -11.00 -9.44
CA LEU A 124 -0.49 -9.69 -8.86
C LEU A 124 0.62 -9.23 -7.92
N SER A 125 1.07 -10.11 -7.02
CA SER A 125 2.16 -9.84 -6.08
C SER A 125 3.47 -9.50 -6.80
N ASP A 126 3.81 -10.25 -7.85
CA ASP A 126 5.02 -10.03 -8.65
C ASP A 126 4.95 -8.67 -9.38
N LEU A 127 3.77 -8.29 -9.88
CA LEU A 127 3.56 -6.99 -10.51
C LEU A 127 3.64 -5.83 -9.50
N ASP A 128 3.13 -6.01 -8.28
CA ASP A 128 3.28 -5.03 -7.20
C ASP A 128 4.75 -4.86 -6.79
N ALA A 129 5.51 -5.95 -6.73
CA ALA A 129 6.94 -5.92 -6.48
C ALA A 129 7.70 -5.20 -7.60
N LEU A 130 7.36 -5.46 -8.86
CA LEU A 130 7.91 -4.77 -10.02
C LEU A 130 7.65 -3.26 -9.94
N ILE A 131 6.40 -2.83 -9.69
CA ILE A 131 6.04 -1.42 -9.56
C ILE A 131 6.83 -0.75 -8.42
N SER A 132 6.97 -1.45 -7.29
CA SER A 132 7.74 -0.94 -6.14
C SER A 132 9.22 -0.76 -6.49
N ALA A 133 9.83 -1.74 -7.14
CA ALA A 133 11.22 -1.67 -7.59
C ALA A 133 11.44 -0.55 -8.63
N GLN A 134 10.46 -0.27 -9.49
CA GLN A 134 10.54 0.86 -10.41
C GLN A 134 10.46 2.21 -9.66
N ARG A 135 9.60 2.33 -8.64
CA ARG A 135 9.54 3.55 -7.82
C ARG A 135 10.87 3.86 -7.14
N GLU A 136 11.56 2.84 -6.63
CA GLU A 136 12.90 2.99 -6.03
C GLU A 136 13.96 3.48 -7.02
N LYS A 137 13.80 3.15 -8.32
CA LYS A 137 14.66 3.62 -9.40
C LYS A 137 14.30 5.03 -9.90
N GLY A 138 13.27 5.67 -9.35
CA GLY A 138 12.87 7.02 -9.71
C GLY A 138 12.16 7.11 -11.07
N ILE A 139 11.30 6.15 -11.41
CA ILE A 139 10.53 6.23 -12.66
C ILE A 139 9.58 7.42 -12.70
N ASP A 140 9.31 7.92 -13.89
CA ASP A 140 8.36 9.01 -14.09
C ASP A 140 6.90 8.57 -13.95
N SER A 141 6.02 9.55 -13.73
CA SER A 141 4.58 9.32 -13.56
C SER A 141 3.87 8.77 -14.81
N GLY A 142 4.42 8.98 -16.01
CA GLY A 142 3.95 8.37 -17.24
C GLY A 142 4.11 6.85 -17.22
N LEU A 143 5.29 6.37 -16.80
CA LEU A 143 5.56 4.94 -16.70
C LEU A 143 4.69 4.25 -15.64
N LEU A 144 4.44 4.90 -14.49
CA LEU A 144 3.51 4.39 -13.47
C LEU A 144 2.09 4.21 -14.03
N ARG A 145 1.58 5.20 -14.77
CA ARG A 145 0.25 5.12 -15.40
C ARG A 145 0.13 3.96 -16.39
N LEU A 146 1.22 3.62 -17.09
CA LEU A 146 1.24 2.47 -18.01
C LEU A 146 1.12 1.13 -17.27
N LEU A 147 1.59 1.04 -16.03
CA LEU A 147 1.50 -0.15 -15.18
C LEU A 147 0.16 -0.28 -14.42
N ASP A 148 -0.61 0.80 -14.28
CA ASP A 148 -1.89 0.79 -13.56
C ASP A 148 -2.94 -0.11 -14.23
N ARG A 149 -3.00 -0.11 -15.56
CA ARG A 149 -3.95 -0.95 -16.30
C ARG A 149 -3.71 -2.46 -16.09
N PRO A 150 -2.51 -3.03 -16.36
CA PRO A 150 -2.29 -4.46 -16.11
C PRO A 150 -2.52 -4.83 -14.64
N LYS A 151 -2.11 -3.97 -13.70
CA LYS A 151 -2.35 -4.18 -12.27
C LYS A 151 -3.83 -4.25 -11.94
N SER A 152 -4.61 -3.26 -12.36
CA SER A 152 -6.05 -3.21 -12.06
C SER A 152 -6.82 -4.40 -12.65
N VAL A 153 -6.43 -4.89 -13.83
CA VAL A 153 -7.04 -6.09 -14.43
C VAL A 153 -6.83 -7.31 -13.53
N ILE A 154 -5.58 -7.62 -13.17
CA ILE A 154 -5.28 -8.79 -12.33
C ILE A 154 -5.92 -8.63 -10.94
N ALA A 155 -5.85 -7.43 -10.35
CA ALA A 155 -6.42 -7.15 -9.03
C ALA A 155 -7.94 -7.35 -8.98
N ASN A 156 -8.67 -6.87 -9.99
CA ASN A 156 -10.12 -7.02 -10.07
C ASN A 156 -10.53 -8.50 -10.22
N ASP A 157 -9.81 -9.26 -11.05
CA ASP A 157 -10.09 -10.67 -11.24
C ASP A 157 -9.79 -11.48 -9.98
N VAL A 158 -8.66 -11.23 -9.31
CA VAL A 158 -8.31 -11.87 -8.03
C VAL A 158 -9.37 -11.58 -6.96
N ALA A 159 -9.84 -10.34 -6.87
CA ALA A 159 -10.91 -9.97 -5.96
C ALA A 159 -12.23 -10.70 -6.28
N ALA A 160 -12.59 -10.82 -7.55
CA ALA A 160 -13.77 -11.56 -7.98
C ALA A 160 -13.67 -13.07 -7.68
N GLN A 161 -12.50 -13.68 -7.91
CA GLN A 161 -12.23 -15.08 -7.57
C GLN A 161 -12.39 -15.32 -6.06
N ALA A 162 -11.83 -14.44 -5.24
CA ALA A 162 -11.93 -14.54 -3.78
C ALA A 162 -13.38 -14.40 -3.29
N ALA A 163 -14.12 -13.43 -3.83
CA ALA A 163 -15.52 -13.22 -3.49
C ALA A 163 -16.39 -14.43 -3.87
N GLU A 164 -16.11 -15.07 -5.01
CA GLU A 164 -16.81 -16.28 -5.45
C GLU A 164 -16.55 -17.47 -4.52
N ILE A 165 -15.30 -17.72 -4.15
CA ILE A 165 -14.94 -18.79 -3.20
C ILE A 165 -15.62 -18.54 -1.85
N GLU A 166 -15.58 -17.31 -1.36
CA GLU A 166 -16.22 -16.95 -0.09
C GLU A 166 -17.74 -17.17 -0.15
N ALA A 167 -18.39 -16.74 -1.23
CA ALA A 167 -19.82 -16.95 -1.43
C ALA A 167 -20.20 -18.43 -1.42
N LEU A 168 -19.40 -19.29 -2.06
CA LEU A 168 -19.64 -20.73 -2.07
C LEU A 168 -19.34 -21.39 -0.72
N SER A 169 -18.27 -20.97 -0.04
CA SER A 169 -17.91 -21.46 1.30
C SER A 169 -19.05 -21.24 2.30
N ARG A 170 -19.71 -20.07 2.27
CA ARG A 170 -20.84 -19.77 3.16
C ARG A 170 -22.03 -20.72 3.00
N LEU A 171 -22.17 -21.43 1.87
CA LEU A 171 -23.24 -22.41 1.67
C LEU A 171 -23.01 -23.73 2.42
N LEU A 172 -21.78 -24.01 2.85
CA LEU A 172 -21.40 -25.27 3.50
C LEU A 172 -21.41 -25.23 5.03
N GLY A 173 -21.64 -24.04 5.62
CA GLY A 173 -21.63 -23.84 7.08
C GLY A 173 -20.21 -23.65 7.62
#